data_AF-A0A376LHT4-F1
#
_entry.id   AF-A0A376LHT4-F1
#
_cell.length_a   1.000
_cell.length_b   1.000
_cell.length_c   1.000
_cell.angle_alpha   90.00
_cell.angle_beta   90.00
_cell.angle_gamma   90.00
#
_symmetry.space_group_name_H-M   'P 1'
#
loop_
_entity.id
_entity.type
_entity.pdbx_description
1 polymer ?
#
loop_
_entity_poly.entity_id
_entity_poly.type
_entity_poly.pdbx_seq_one_letter_code
_entity_poly.pdbx_strand_id
1 'polypeptide(L)'
;MLIVEDIIDSGNTLSKVREILSLREPKSLAICTLLDKPSRREVNVPVEFIGFSIPDEFVVGYGIDYAPALPSSAVYRQSDSAGRVSVKLPDVLHPAWHFYLWLACFSLRLEIP
;
A
#
# COMPACT_ATOMS: atom_id res chain seq x y z
N MET A 1 -15.85 -10.10 0.93
CA MET A 1 -14.43 -10.43 1.18
C MET A 1 -13.61 -9.17 0.92
N LEU A 2 -12.66 -8.85 1.81
CA LEU A 2 -11.81 -7.68 1.70
C LEU A 2 -10.35 -8.12 1.59
N ILE A 3 -9.69 -7.72 0.52
CA ILE A 3 -8.23 -7.88 0.37
C ILE A 3 -7.58 -6.64 0.98
N VAL A 4 -6.63 -6.83 1.89
CA VAL A 4 -5.88 -5.75 2.54
C VAL A 4 -4.43 -5.83 2.08
N GLU A 5 -3.99 -4.83 1.33
CA GLU A 5 -2.62 -4.71 0.81
C GLU A 5 -1.89 -3.57 1.52
N ASP A 6 -0.60 -3.73 1.73
CA ASP A 6 0.27 -2.68 2.24
C ASP A 6 0.55 -1.62 1.17
N ILE A 7 0.91 -2.04 -0.04
CA ILE A 7 1.25 -1.15 -1.15
C ILE A 7 0.84 -1.72 -2.50
N ILE A 8 0.19 -0.90 -3.33
CA ILE A 8 -0.05 -1.22 -4.72
C ILE A 8 0.88 -0.42 -5.62
N ASP A 9 1.63 -1.17 -6.41
CA ASP A 9 2.65 -0.67 -7.33
C ASP A 9 2.19 -0.89 -8.79
N SER A 10 2.75 -1.86 -9.51
CA SER A 10 2.31 -2.18 -10.89
C SER A 10 0.88 -2.69 -11.00
N GLY A 11 0.31 -3.22 -9.91
CA GLY A 11 -1.01 -3.86 -9.88
C GLY A 11 -1.03 -5.32 -10.34
N ASN A 12 0.09 -5.86 -10.85
CA ASN A 12 0.16 -7.23 -11.38
C ASN A 12 -0.14 -8.30 -10.32
N THR A 13 0.45 -8.19 -9.13
CA THR A 13 0.23 -9.14 -8.03
C THR A 13 -1.24 -9.16 -7.63
N LEU A 14 -1.80 -7.98 -7.37
CA LEU A 14 -3.16 -7.84 -6.93
C LEU A 14 -4.18 -8.27 -7.98
N SER A 15 -3.90 -8.05 -9.28
CA SER A 15 -4.73 -8.55 -10.37
C SER A 15 -4.85 -10.08 -10.34
N LYS A 16 -3.73 -10.79 -10.16
CA LYS A 16 -3.70 -12.25 -10.09
C LYS A 16 -4.40 -12.77 -8.83
N VAL A 17 -4.15 -12.14 -7.69
CA VAL A 17 -4.81 -12.50 -6.43
C VAL A 17 -6.32 -12.29 -6.54
N ARG A 18 -6.77 -11.16 -7.10
CA ARG A 18 -8.18 -10.89 -7.36
C ARG A 18 -8.81 -11.94 -8.27
N GLU A 19 -8.14 -12.35 -9.34
CA GLU A 19 -8.59 -13.40 -10.25
C GLU A 19 -8.76 -14.74 -9.52
N ILE A 20 -7.72 -15.21 -8.82
CA ILE A 20 -7.73 -16.46 -8.06
C ILE A 20 -8.85 -16.48 -7.02
N LEU A 21 -9.05 -15.35 -6.32
CA LEU A 21 -10.07 -15.24 -5.29
C LEU A 21 -11.48 -15.09 -5.87
N SER A 22 -11.63 -14.54 -7.07
CA SER A 22 -12.93 -14.44 -7.76
C SER A 22 -13.45 -15.81 -8.19
N LEU A 23 -12.56 -16.77 -8.49
CA LEU A 23 -12.93 -18.16 -8.80
C LEU A 23 -13.63 -18.89 -7.65
N ARG A 24 -13.56 -18.34 -6.42
CA ARG A 24 -14.25 -18.88 -5.25
C ARG A 24 -15.67 -18.33 -5.08
N GLU A 25 -16.14 -17.54 -6.04
CA GLU A 25 -17.47 -16.93 -6.07
C GLU A 25 -17.84 -16.20 -4.76
N PRO A 26 -16.98 -15.31 -4.23
CA PRO A 26 -17.34 -14.53 -3.04
C PRO A 26 -18.54 -13.62 -3.36
N LYS A 27 -19.48 -13.49 -2.42
CA LYS A 27 -20.64 -12.58 -2.55
C LYS A 27 -20.24 -11.14 -2.93
N SER A 28 -19.09 -10.69 -2.44
CA SER A 28 -18.47 -9.41 -2.80
C SER A 28 -16.96 -9.50 -2.63
N LEU A 29 -16.23 -8.75 -3.46
CA LEU A 29 -14.77 -8.63 -3.38
C LEU A 29 -14.40 -7.15 -3.47
N ALA A 30 -13.80 -6.64 -2.40
CA ALA A 30 -13.26 -5.28 -2.32
C ALA A 30 -11.77 -5.32 -1.96
N ILE A 31 -11.07 -4.25 -2.29
CA ILE A 31 -9.64 -4.07 -2.09
C ILE A 31 -9.43 -2.79 -1.29
N CYS A 32 -8.65 -2.91 -0.22
CA CYS A 32 -8.14 -1.82 0.57
C CYS A 32 -6.62 -1.84 0.49
N THR A 33 -6.00 -0.68 0.27
CA THR A 33 -4.55 -0.54 0.39
C THR A 33 -4.15 0.61 1.29
N LEU A 34 -3.05 0.46 2.01
CA LEU A 34 -2.45 1.57 2.74
C LEU A 34 -1.79 2.57 1.78
N LEU A 35 -1.04 2.11 0.77
CA LEU A 35 -0.28 2.96 -0.16
C LEU A 35 -0.60 2.63 -1.63
N ASP A 36 -0.83 3.64 -2.45
CA ASP A 36 -1.03 3.50 -3.89
C ASP A 36 -0.01 4.33 -4.68
N LYS A 37 0.66 3.72 -5.66
CA LYS A 37 1.58 4.37 -6.60
C LYS A 37 0.97 4.43 -8.01
N PRO A 38 0.04 5.36 -8.27
CA PRO A 38 -0.69 5.40 -9.54
C PRO A 38 0.23 5.62 -10.75
N SER A 39 1.37 6.32 -10.58
CA SER A 39 2.35 6.55 -11.65
C SER A 39 3.04 5.28 -12.14
N ARG A 40 3.02 4.19 -11.37
CA ARG A 40 3.63 2.89 -11.72
C ARG A 40 2.62 1.85 -12.18
N ARG A 41 1.35 2.23 -12.31
CA ARG A 41 0.26 1.35 -12.69
C ARG A 41 0.49 0.78 -14.09
N GLU A 42 0.63 -0.54 -14.19
CA GLU A 42 0.69 -1.26 -15.46
C GLU A 42 -0.64 -1.97 -15.76
N VAL A 43 -1.31 -2.45 -14.71
CA VAL A 43 -2.59 -3.13 -14.81
C VAL A 43 -3.62 -2.42 -13.96
N ASN A 44 -4.74 -2.04 -14.58
CA ASN A 44 -5.84 -1.42 -13.87
C ASN A 44 -6.51 -2.45 -12.96
N VAL A 45 -6.50 -2.18 -11.66
CA VAL A 45 -7.20 -2.98 -10.65
C VAL A 45 -8.06 -2.01 -9.84
N PRO A 46 -9.39 -2.18 -9.79
CA PRO A 46 -10.25 -1.29 -9.01
C PRO A 46 -9.96 -1.47 -7.52
N VAL A 47 -9.76 -0.35 -6.83
CA VAL A 47 -9.48 -0.28 -5.40
C VAL A 47 -10.53 0.59 -4.75
N GLU A 48 -11.29 0.01 -3.84
CA GLU A 48 -12.40 0.68 -3.16
C GLU A 48 -11.91 1.59 -2.04
N PHE A 49 -10.80 1.24 -1.39
CA PHE A 49 -10.25 2.00 -0.28
C PHE A 49 -8.75 2.24 -0.45
N ILE A 50 -8.35 3.51 -0.54
CA ILE A 50 -6.96 3.94 -0.63
C ILE A 50 -6.64 4.76 0.60
N GLY A 51 -5.62 4.34 1.36
CA GLY A 51 -5.09 5.12 2.47
C GLY A 51 -4.38 6.37 1.98
N PHE A 52 -3.31 6.20 1.20
CA PHE A 52 -2.50 7.30 0.67
C PHE A 52 -2.02 7.03 -0.74
N SER A 53 -2.22 7.98 -1.65
CA SER A 53 -1.53 7.99 -2.95
C SER A 53 -0.18 8.68 -2.81
N ILE A 54 0.89 8.01 -3.21
CA ILE A 54 2.28 8.45 -3.04
C ILE A 54 3.02 8.50 -4.39
N PRO A 55 4.07 9.34 -4.51
CA PRO A 55 4.93 9.33 -5.69
C PRO A 55 5.72 8.02 -5.82
N ASP A 56 6.43 7.85 -6.94
CA ASP A 56 7.33 6.71 -7.14
C ASP A 56 8.62 6.84 -6.31
N GLU A 57 8.48 6.66 -5.00
CA GLU A 57 9.56 6.66 -4.04
C GLU A 57 9.61 5.32 -3.32
N PHE A 58 10.81 4.85 -2.95
CA PHE A 58 10.92 3.60 -2.22
C PHE A 58 10.59 3.85 -0.75
N VAL A 59 9.61 3.11 -0.19
CA VAL A 59 9.11 3.38 1.16
C VAL A 59 9.46 2.23 2.10
N VAL A 60 9.86 2.56 3.33
CA VAL A 60 10.19 1.58 4.38
C VAL A 60 9.48 1.89 5.69
N GLY A 61 9.21 0.84 6.48
CA GLY A 61 8.51 0.90 7.77
C GLY A 61 7.08 0.36 7.71
N TYR A 62 6.41 0.28 8.86
CA TYR A 62 5.02 -0.20 8.98
C TYR A 62 4.74 -1.59 8.35
N GLY A 63 5.74 -2.47 8.32
CA GLY A 63 5.66 -3.80 7.70
C GLY A 63 6.21 -3.88 6.27
N ILE A 64 6.62 -2.74 5.69
CA ILE A 64 7.31 -2.68 4.40
C ILE A 64 8.82 -2.70 4.64
N ASP A 65 9.47 -3.79 4.25
CA ASP A 65 10.91 -4.02 4.45
C ASP A 65 11.70 -3.87 3.14
N TYR A 66 12.91 -3.28 3.23
CA TYR A 66 13.84 -3.16 2.11
C TYR A 66 14.60 -4.47 1.82
N ALA A 67 14.90 -5.25 2.87
CA ALA A 67 15.60 -6.51 2.78
C ALA A 67 15.26 -7.39 4.00
N PRO A 68 15.16 -8.73 3.83
CA PRO A 68 14.73 -9.66 4.89
C PRO A 68 15.67 -9.73 6.11
N ALA A 69 16.84 -9.08 6.07
CA ALA A 69 17.85 -9.14 7.13
C ALA A 69 18.04 -7.82 7.90
N LEU A 70 17.25 -6.79 7.61
CA LEU A 70 17.48 -5.44 8.12
C LEU A 70 16.26 -4.94 8.91
N PRO A 71 16.44 -4.48 10.16
CA PRO A 71 15.32 -4.02 10.97
C PRO A 71 14.69 -2.78 10.34
N SER A 72 13.36 -2.70 10.34
CA SER A 72 12.59 -1.57 9.75
C SER A 72 12.87 -0.21 10.41
N SER A 73 13.63 -0.19 11.52
CA SER A 73 14.15 1.02 12.19
C SER A 73 15.45 1.56 11.59
N ALA A 74 16.15 0.78 10.75
CA ALA A 74 17.36 1.21 10.07
C ALA A 74 17.02 2.23 8.96
N VAL A 75 17.58 3.43 9.06
CA VAL A 75 17.36 4.52 8.10
C VAL A 75 18.26 4.30 6.88
N TYR A 76 17.68 3.87 5.76
CA TYR A 76 18.39 3.82 4.49
C TYR A 76 18.31 5.18 3.80
N ARG A 77 19.40 5.94 3.78
CA ARG A 77 19.69 6.80 2.60
C ARG A 77 20.42 5.92 1.60
N GLN A 78 19.71 5.01 0.96
CA GLN A 78 20.24 4.30 -0.21
C GLN A 78 19.24 4.43 -1.34
N SER A 79 19.78 4.86 -2.48
CA SER A 79 19.16 4.76 -3.77
C SER A 79 19.11 3.28 -4.18
N ASP A 80 17.95 2.78 -4.60
CA ASP A 80 17.83 1.45 -5.20
C ASP A 80 18.67 1.34 -6.48
N SER A 81 18.76 0.15 -7.08
CA SER A 81 19.48 -0.06 -8.35
C SER A 81 18.92 0.76 -9.52
N ALA A 82 17.73 1.34 -9.36
CA ALA A 82 17.09 2.26 -10.30
C ALA A 82 17.28 3.75 -9.91
N GLY A 83 18.07 4.06 -8.88
CA GLY A 83 18.37 5.41 -8.43
C GLY A 83 17.33 6.05 -7.50
N ARG A 84 16.28 5.32 -7.08
CA ARG A 84 15.20 5.84 -6.23
C ARG A 84 15.58 5.82 -4.76
N VAL A 85 15.43 6.95 -4.10
CA VAL A 85 15.80 7.13 -2.69
C VAL A 85 14.77 6.46 -1.78
N SER A 86 15.27 5.71 -0.79
CA SER A 86 14.45 5.21 0.31
C SER A 86 14.03 6.34 1.25
N VAL A 87 12.74 6.47 1.49
CA VAL A 87 12.11 7.44 2.38
C VAL A 87 11.34 6.71 3.47
N LYS A 88 11.36 7.21 4.72
CA LYS A 88 10.54 6.59 5.77
C LYS A 88 9.08 6.92 5.50
N LEU A 89 8.18 5.98 5.80
CA LEU A 89 6.75 6.24 5.63
C LEU A 89 6.27 7.53 6.33
N PRO A 90 6.68 7.86 7.57
CA PRO A 90 6.34 9.14 8.20
C PRO A 90 6.87 10.39 7.48
N ASP A 91 7.90 10.27 6.64
CA ASP A 91 8.42 11.38 5.86
C ASP A 91 7.59 11.59 4.57
N VAL A 92 7.00 10.50 4.05
CA VAL A 92 6.06 10.52 2.91
C VAL A 92 4.66 11.00 3.33
N LEU A 93 4.27 10.73 4.58
CA LEU A 93 2.97 11.07 5.13
C LEU A 93 3.04 12.37 5.96
N HIS A 94 2.28 13.41 5.58
CA HIS A 94 2.29 14.74 6.21
C HIS A 94 2.09 14.69 7.76
N PRO A 95 2.82 15.48 8.59
CA PRO A 95 2.92 15.35 10.06
C PRO A 95 1.61 15.35 10.89
N ALA A 96 0.46 15.69 10.30
CA ALA A 96 -0.86 15.51 10.91
C ALA A 96 -1.39 14.04 10.83
N TRP A 97 -0.59 13.11 10.31
CA TRP A 97 -0.99 11.76 9.90
C TRP A 97 -1.46 10.84 11.03
N HIS A 98 -1.03 11.04 12.28
CA HIS A 98 -1.58 10.25 13.41
C HIS A 98 -3.10 10.43 13.54
N PHE A 99 -3.61 11.62 13.20
CA PHE A 99 -5.04 11.92 13.20
C PHE A 99 -5.74 11.35 11.96
N TYR A 100 -5.08 11.41 10.80
CA TYR A 100 -5.62 10.86 9.54
C TYR A 100 -5.59 9.33 9.48
N LEU A 101 -4.60 8.65 10.06
CA LEU A 101 -4.59 7.20 10.17
C LEU A 101 -5.71 6.73 11.11
N TRP A 102 -5.95 7.46 12.21
CA TRP A 102 -7.10 7.21 13.07
C TRP A 102 -8.42 7.44 12.34
N LEU A 103 -8.57 8.54 11.60
CA LEU A 103 -9.74 8.81 10.76
C LEU A 103 -9.92 7.79 9.63
N ALA A 104 -8.85 7.39 8.94
CA ALA A 104 -8.90 6.40 7.85
C ALA A 104 -9.25 5.01 8.41
N CYS A 105 -8.62 4.59 9.50
CA CYS A 105 -9.01 3.37 10.21
C CYS A 105 -10.45 3.45 10.75
N PHE A 106 -10.92 4.63 11.18
CA PHE A 106 -12.28 4.84 11.66
C PHE A 106 -13.31 4.85 10.51
N SER A 107 -13.02 5.50 9.39
CA SER A 107 -13.87 5.52 8.18
C SER A 107 -13.92 4.14 7.54
N LEU A 108 -12.79 3.43 7.41
CA LEU A 108 -12.75 2.02 7.00
C LEU A 108 -13.61 1.14 7.91
N ARG A 109 -13.60 1.39 9.23
CA ARG A 109 -14.44 0.64 10.18
C ARG A 109 -15.94 0.96 10.07
N LEU A 110 -16.30 2.10 9.49
CA LEU A 110 -17.70 2.52 9.27
C LEU A 110 -18.21 2.19 7.85
N GLU A 111 -17.32 2.02 6.87
CA GLU A 111 -17.66 1.84 5.45
C GLU A 111 -17.50 0.39 4.96
N ILE A 112 -16.93 -0.51 5.77
CA ILE A 112 -16.93 -1.96 5.48
C ILE A 112 -18.27 -2.54 6.01
N PRO A 113 -19.23 -2.92 5.14
CA PRO A 113 -20.48 -3.58 5.55
C PRO A 113 -20.28 -5.02 6.06
#